data_AF-A0A7R7IIN2-F1
#
_entry.id   AF-A0A7R7IIN2-F1
#
_cell.length_a   1.000
_cell.length_b   1.000
_cell.length_c   1.000
_cell.angle_alpha   90.00
_cell.angle_beta   90.00
_cell.angle_gamma   90.00
#
_symmetry.space_group_name_H-M   'P 1'
#
loop_
_entity.id
_entity.type
_entity.pdbx_description
1 polymer ?
#
loop_
_entity_poly.entity_id
_entity_poly.type
_entity_poly.pdbx_seq_one_letter_code
_entity_poly.pdbx_strand_id
1 'polypeptide(L)' 'MSRRGTAKEKTSKSDPIFGNQLVNMLVNRILKHGKKSLAYQIIYRAMKKIQ' A
#
# COMPACT_ATOMS: atom_id res chain seq x y z
N MET A 1 7.34 8.44 19.39
CA MET A 1 8.23 9.13 18.42
C MET A 1 9.40 9.69 19.19
N SER A 2 10.63 9.48 18.72
CA SER A 2 11.80 9.62 19.59
C SER A 2 12.78 10.70 19.10
N ARG A 3 13.46 11.32 20.07
CA ARG A 3 14.59 12.24 19.85
C ARG A 3 15.96 11.54 19.80
N ARG A 4 16.10 10.25 20.17
CA ARG A 4 17.38 9.50 20.11
C ARG A 4 17.26 8.01 19.72
N GLY A 5 16.06 7.49 19.46
CA GLY A 5 15.85 6.07 19.12
C GLY A 5 15.32 5.88 17.70
N THR A 6 15.94 4.99 16.92
CA THR A 6 15.41 4.54 15.63
C THR A 6 14.15 3.70 15.84
N ALA A 7 13.06 4.09 15.18
CA ALA A 7 11.84 3.29 15.19
C ALA A 7 12.05 2.05 14.31
N LYS A 8 11.63 0.88 14.81
CA LYS A 8 11.67 -0.36 14.02
C LYS A 8 10.75 -0.22 12.82
N GLU A 9 11.26 -0.57 11.64
CA GLU A 9 10.43 -0.64 10.44
C GLU A 9 9.35 -1.72 10.60
N LYS A 10 8.14 -1.38 10.16
CA LYS A 10 7.02 -2.31 10.15
C LYS A 10 7.11 -3.13 8.88
N THR A 11 7.05 -4.45 9.02
CA THR A 11 6.95 -5.34 7.86
C THR A 11 5.62 -5.10 7.14
N SER A 12 5.69 -4.66 5.88
CA SER A 12 4.51 -4.54 5.03
C SER A 12 4.06 -5.92 4.57
N LYS A 13 2.78 -6.23 4.77
CA LYS A 13 2.19 -7.45 4.18
C LYS A 13 2.26 -7.37 2.64
N SER A 14 2.27 -8.51 1.99
CA SER A 14 2.10 -8.56 0.54
C SER A 14 0.66 -8.23 0.13
N ASP A 15 0.51 -7.69 -1.08
CA ASP A 15 -0.78 -7.51 -1.73
C ASP A 15 -1.49 -8.88 -1.93
N PRO A 16 -2.81 -8.96 -1.71
CA PRO A 16 -3.54 -10.23 -1.79
C PRO A 16 -3.70 -10.78 -3.23
N ILE A 17 -3.59 -9.95 -4.27
CA ILE A 17 -3.81 -10.37 -5.67
C ILE A 17 -2.47 -10.64 -6.36
N PHE A 18 -1.54 -9.70 -6.26
CA PHE A 18 -0.24 -9.78 -6.93
C PHE A 18 0.86 -10.41 -6.06
N GLY A 19 0.60 -10.66 -4.77
CA GLY A 19 1.61 -11.17 -3.84
C GLY A 19 2.78 -10.22 -3.57
N ASN A 20 2.73 -8.99 -4.09
CA ASN A 20 3.84 -8.06 -4.10
C ASN A 20 3.72 -7.03 -2.96
N GLN A 21 4.82 -6.80 -2.22
CA GLN A 21 4.90 -5.79 -1.17
C GLN A 21 4.89 -4.36 -1.72
N LEU A 22 5.45 -4.13 -2.92
CA LEU A 22 5.47 -2.82 -3.58
C LEU A 22 4.07 -2.30 -3.86
N VAL A 23 3.20 -3.17 -4.38
CA VAL A 23 1.79 -2.82 -4.66
C VAL A 23 1.07 -2.46 -3.36
N ASN A 24 1.26 -3.22 -2.28
CA ASN A 24 0.66 -2.89 -0.99
C ASN A 24 1.19 -1.57 -0.41
N MET A 25 2.49 -1.27 -0.56
CA MET A 25 3.03 0.04 -0.17
C MET A 25 2.39 1.18 -0.96
N LEU A 26 2.18 1.00 -2.27
CA LEU A 26 1.53 1.99 -3.12
C LEU A 26 0.06 2.22 -2.69
N VAL A 27 -0.68 1.14 -2.44
CA VAL A 27 -2.07 1.20 -1.95
C VAL A 27 -2.14 1.96 -0.62
N ASN A 28 -1.25 1.66 0.33
CA ASN A 28 -1.24 2.35 1.63
C ASN A 28 -0.87 3.84 1.52
N ARG A 29 -0.11 4.25 0.49
CA ARG A 29 0.20 5.67 0.22
C ARG A 29 -0.97 6.44 -0.38
N ILE A 30 -1.73 5.82 -1.28
CA ILE A 30 -2.90 6.49 -1.90
C ILE A 30 -4.15 6.44 -1.02
N LEU A 31 -4.11 5.66 0.06
CA LEU A 31 -5.21 5.45 0.98
C LEU A 31 -5.62 6.77 1.63
N LYS A 32 -6.82 7.25 1.28
CA LYS A 32 -7.44 8.41 1.93
C LYS A 32 -8.60 7.96 2.81
N HIS A 33 -8.73 8.57 3.99
CA HIS A 33 -9.81 8.32 4.95
C HIS A 33 -9.97 6.84 5.35
N GLY A 34 -8.89 6.04 5.30
CA GLY A 34 -8.93 4.61 5.64
C GLY A 34 -9.68 3.73 4.64
N LYS A 35 -10.12 4.26 3.49
CA LYS A 35 -10.92 3.53 2.48
C LYS A 35 -10.07 2.56 1.65
N LYS A 36 -9.69 1.41 2.24
CA LYS A 36 -8.78 0.44 1.59
C LYS A 36 -9.37 -0.21 0.34
N SER A 37 -10.65 -0.58 0.37
CA SER A 37 -11.32 -1.18 -0.78
C SER A 37 -11.28 -0.25 -2.01
N LEU A 38 -11.54 1.05 -1.81
CA LEU A 38 -11.49 2.04 -2.88
C LEU A 38 -10.07 2.23 -3.42
N ALA A 39 -9.06 2.26 -2.55
CA ALA A 39 -7.65 2.36 -2.97
C ALA A 39 -7.24 1.18 -3.86
N TYR A 40 -7.59 -0.05 -3.46
CA TYR A 40 -7.35 -1.24 -4.29
C TYR A 40 -8.05 -1.16 -5.65
N GLN A 41 -9.32 -0.74 -5.68
CA GLN A 41 -10.06 -0.58 -6.94
C GLN A 41 -9.38 0.41 -7.89
N ILE A 42 -8.90 1.55 -7.38
CA ILE A 42 -8.20 2.55 -8.20
C ILE A 42 -6.91 1.97 -8.78
N ILE A 43 -6.08 1.32 -7.97
CA ILE A 43 -4.80 0.74 -8.38
C ILE A 43 -5.02 -0.32 -9.47
N TYR A 44 -5.90 -1.28 -9.23
CA TYR A 44 -6.11 -2.38 -10.17
C TYR A 44 -6.76 -1.92 -11.48
N ARG A 45 -7.67 -0.93 -11.43
CA ARG A 45 -8.19 -0.28 -12.64
C ARG A 45 -7.11 0.45 -13.41
N ALA A 46 -6.18 1.13 -12.73
CA ALA A 46 -5.06 1.82 -13.37
C ALA A 46 -4.09 0.82 -14.02
N MET A 47 -3.74 -0.28 -13.32
CA MET A 47 -2.89 -1.34 -13.88
C MET A 47 -3.52 -1.95 -15.14
N LYS A 48 -4.83 -2.21 -15.13
CA LYS A 48 -5.55 -2.72 -16.31
C LYS A 48 -5.53 -1.75 -17.51
N LYS A 49 -5.42 -0.43 -17.27
CA LYS A 49 -5.38 0.57 -18.34
C LYS A 49 -4.00 0.74 -18.97
N ILE A 50 -2.94 0.37 -18.25
CA ILE A 50 -1.55 0.48 -18.72
C ILE A 50 -1.13 -0.77 -19.51
N GLN A 51 -1.82 -1.89 -19.28
CA GLN A 51 -1.72 -3.10 -20.11
C GLN A 51 -2.28 -2.84 -21.51
#